data_AF-A0A3A4P1C0-F1
#
_entry.id   AF-A0A3A4P1C0-F1
#
_cell.length_a   1.000
_cell.length_b   1.000
_cell.length_c   1.000
_cell.angle_alpha   90.00
_cell.angle_beta   90.00
_cell.angle_gamma   90.00
#
_symmetry.space_group_name_H-M   'P 1'
#
loop_
_entity.id
_entity.type
_entity.pdbx_description
1 polymer ?
#
loop_
_entity_poly.entity_id
_entity_poly.type
_entity_poly.pdbx_seq_one_letter_code
_entity_poly.pdbx_strand_id
1 'polypeptide(L)'
;MSTALAVKFNPDFERQILSSILYDPSNVERCGALCGADFCNKTLGKIYQAACDIYRDGGIVDDSLIIDRCGDVHINKASLYALRDEYVTDSNLDFWVSQVQDYGRRLAIGKLFESAAKRIEQAENLSDFTTDVIGKLQAISGVNPTDSTEKTAWPEPLPPEAYIGLLGEITKFIEPETEADPAGILAQLLVVFGNAIGRNPYFFVESDFHYANEFLCLVGETSTAGKGTSWGYIRRLFKDALPDYFKNRVEPGLSSGEGLIHKVRDATEVAGEITDPGMADKRLLVTEGEFASLLQAMNRPGNRVSTIIREAWDYGDLGTMTRNNPQRATGAHISIITHITFEELRKTFKETDCLNGFGNRFLWVCVKRQRCLPEGGNVDFSRRQQYIEKLQRAVEFAQGHSAEVPFDIHARELWHAIYPKLTQARAGLSGAMLARSAPHVRRLALIYALSDFSSVVEEKHLQASLEFWEYVEQSVEYIFGDHYGNRTAEKIINALRDSPEGLSETAISRDVFGGNKNYTEINHAIESLKAAGKIRTEKRRTSERGRAATIVLRSDRCTKETKETKEMK
;
A
#
# COMPACT_ATOMS: atom_id res chain seq x y z
N MET A 1 -7.72 -21.73 19.48
CA MET A 1 -7.31 -21.25 18.13
C MET A 1 -8.23 -21.72 16.98
N SER A 2 -9.29 -22.51 17.22
CA SER A 2 -10.06 -23.18 16.14
C SER A 2 -11.29 -22.42 15.60
N THR A 3 -11.44 -21.12 15.89
CA THR A 3 -12.62 -20.34 15.42
C THR A 3 -12.29 -18.93 14.93
N ALA A 4 -11.02 -18.50 14.94
CA ALA A 4 -10.64 -17.11 14.65
C ALA A 4 -10.25 -16.83 13.18
N LEU A 5 -10.42 -17.80 12.28
CA LEU A 5 -10.10 -17.70 10.85
C LEU A 5 -11.32 -17.95 9.95
N ALA A 6 -12.53 -17.70 10.46
CA ALA A 6 -13.74 -17.72 9.66
C ALA A 6 -13.79 -16.47 8.77
N VAL A 7 -12.97 -16.44 7.72
CA VAL A 7 -13.20 -15.59 6.55
C VAL A 7 -14.60 -15.93 6.05
N LYS A 8 -15.46 -14.91 5.94
CA LYS A 8 -16.84 -15.06 5.49
C LYS A 8 -16.83 -15.49 4.01
N PHE A 9 -16.80 -16.80 3.77
CA PHE A 9 -16.87 -17.39 2.43
C PHE A 9 -18.30 -17.37 1.95
N ASN A 10 -18.53 -16.85 0.74
CA ASN A 10 -19.84 -16.94 0.12
C ASN A 10 -19.96 -18.33 -0.55
N PRO A 11 -20.81 -19.25 -0.03
CA PRO A 11 -20.96 -20.59 -0.59
C PRO A 11 -21.57 -20.58 -2.01
N ASP A 12 -22.17 -19.47 -2.44
CA ASP A 12 -22.75 -19.34 -3.77
C ASP A 12 -21.69 -19.44 -4.87
N PHE A 13 -20.44 -19.06 -4.61
CA PHE A 13 -19.36 -19.15 -5.61
C PHE A 13 -19.12 -20.59 -6.08
N GLU A 14 -19.17 -21.57 -5.17
CA GLU A 14 -19.01 -22.99 -5.52
C GLU A 14 -20.15 -23.50 -6.40
N ARG A 15 -21.38 -23.04 -6.12
CA ARG A 15 -22.56 -23.41 -6.89
C ARG A 15 -22.53 -22.78 -8.27
N GLN A 16 -22.13 -21.52 -8.37
CA GLN A 16 -22.02 -20.79 -9.64
C GLN A 16 -20.96 -21.40 -10.57
N ILE A 17 -19.81 -21.84 -10.04
CA ILE A 17 -18.79 -22.57 -10.82
C ILE A 17 -19.35 -23.88 -11.35
N LEU A 18 -20.02 -24.66 -10.51
CA LEU A 18 -20.62 -25.92 -10.92
C LEU A 18 -21.74 -25.72 -11.94
N SER A 19 -22.59 -24.74 -11.71
CA SER A 19 -23.68 -24.37 -12.60
C SER A 19 -23.16 -24.04 -14.00
N SER A 20 -22.10 -23.23 -14.07
CA SER A 20 -21.37 -22.88 -15.29
C SER A 20 -20.83 -24.10 -16.05
N ILE A 21 -20.18 -25.05 -15.36
CA ILE A 21 -19.62 -26.26 -15.97
C ILE A 21 -20.70 -27.25 -16.38
N LEU A 22 -21.75 -27.41 -15.58
CA LEU A 22 -22.85 -28.30 -15.89
C LEU A 22 -23.68 -27.78 -17.06
N TYR A 23 -23.73 -26.45 -17.26
CA TYR A 23 -24.38 -25.80 -18.39
C TYR A 23 -23.51 -25.84 -19.66
N ASP A 24 -22.24 -25.43 -19.56
CA ASP A 24 -21.25 -25.51 -20.63
C ASP A 24 -19.96 -26.18 -20.13
N PRO A 25 -19.77 -27.49 -20.44
CA PRO A 25 -18.60 -28.25 -20.02
C PRO A 25 -17.25 -27.68 -20.49
N SER A 26 -17.21 -26.84 -21.53
CA SER A 26 -15.96 -26.21 -21.99
C SER A 26 -15.36 -25.23 -20.98
N ASN A 27 -16.18 -24.71 -20.05
CA ASN A 27 -15.73 -23.85 -18.96
C ASN A 27 -14.75 -24.54 -18.00
N VAL A 28 -14.60 -25.88 -18.07
CA VAL A 28 -13.52 -26.61 -17.38
C VAL A 28 -12.14 -26.06 -17.75
N GLU A 29 -11.94 -25.61 -18.99
CA GLU A 29 -10.66 -25.04 -19.45
C GLU A 29 -10.35 -23.70 -18.76
N ARG A 30 -11.39 -22.91 -18.47
CA ARG A 30 -11.28 -21.61 -17.79
C ARG A 30 -11.04 -21.74 -16.30
N CYS A 31 -11.46 -22.85 -15.69
CA CYS A 31 -11.25 -23.11 -14.27
C CYS A 31 -9.77 -23.39 -13.91
N GLY A 32 -8.90 -23.59 -14.90
CA GLY A 32 -7.45 -23.65 -14.73
C GLY A 32 -7.00 -24.68 -13.71
N ALA A 33 -6.34 -24.21 -12.65
CA ALA A 33 -5.76 -25.05 -11.59
C ALA A 33 -6.74 -25.44 -10.47
N LEU A 34 -8.03 -25.03 -10.54
CA LEU A 34 -9.01 -25.34 -9.51
C LEU A 34 -9.25 -26.86 -9.44
N CYS A 35 -9.24 -27.43 -8.25
CA CYS A 35 -9.48 -28.85 -8.00
C CYS A 35 -10.62 -29.06 -7.00
N GLY A 36 -11.19 -30.27 -6.97
CA GLY A 36 -12.27 -30.59 -6.03
C GLY A 36 -11.90 -30.46 -4.55
N ALA A 37 -10.60 -30.44 -4.21
CA ALA A 37 -10.14 -30.26 -2.84
C ALA A 37 -10.29 -28.82 -2.34
N ASP A 38 -10.28 -27.83 -3.25
CA ASP A 38 -10.39 -26.41 -2.95
C ASP A 38 -11.79 -26.01 -2.45
N PHE A 39 -12.80 -26.81 -2.82
CA PHE A 39 -14.17 -26.61 -2.37
C PHE A 39 -14.31 -26.86 -0.86
N CYS A 40 -14.90 -25.89 -0.17
CA CYS A 40 -15.45 -25.98 1.16
C CYS A 40 -16.51 -27.07 1.23
N ASN A 41 -17.49 -27.05 0.31
CA ASN A 41 -18.48 -28.12 0.23
C ASN A 41 -17.91 -29.34 -0.50
N LYS A 42 -17.63 -30.40 0.25
CA LYS A 42 -17.03 -31.63 -0.28
C LYS A 42 -17.90 -32.37 -1.29
N THR A 43 -19.22 -32.23 -1.22
CA THR A 43 -20.12 -32.78 -2.23
C THR A 43 -19.96 -32.04 -3.55
N LEU A 44 -19.95 -30.70 -3.52
CA LEU A 44 -19.75 -29.86 -4.69
C LEU A 44 -18.36 -30.07 -5.31
N GLY A 45 -17.31 -30.16 -4.49
CA GLY A 45 -15.96 -30.46 -4.97
C GLY A 45 -15.82 -31.80 -5.68
N LYS A 46 -16.55 -32.83 -5.23
CA LYS A 46 -16.58 -34.14 -5.91
C LYS A 46 -17.33 -34.09 -7.24
N ILE A 47 -18.46 -33.38 -7.29
CA ILE A 47 -19.20 -33.13 -8.55
C ILE A 47 -18.29 -32.42 -9.55
N TYR A 48 -17.59 -31.38 -9.11
CA TYR A 48 -16.65 -30.61 -9.92
C TYR A 48 -15.56 -31.51 -10.50
N GLN A 49 -14.91 -32.30 -9.64
CA GLN A 49 -13.84 -33.20 -10.08
C GLN A 49 -14.36 -34.25 -11.08
N ALA A 50 -15.52 -34.85 -10.83
CA ALA A 50 -16.13 -35.81 -11.75
C ALA A 50 -16.42 -35.18 -13.12
N ALA A 51 -16.99 -33.97 -13.15
CA ALA A 51 -17.26 -33.25 -14.40
C ALA A 51 -15.98 -32.92 -15.17
N CYS A 52 -14.94 -32.43 -14.48
CA CYS A 52 -13.64 -32.16 -15.08
C CYS A 52 -13.00 -33.42 -15.67
N ASP A 53 -13.05 -34.53 -14.96
CA ASP A 53 -12.42 -35.77 -15.40
C ASP A 53 -13.16 -36.35 -16.63
N ILE A 54 -14.50 -36.32 -16.65
CA ILE A 54 -15.29 -36.74 -17.81
C ILE A 54 -14.95 -35.89 -19.04
N TYR A 55 -14.89 -34.56 -18.87
CA TYR A 55 -14.54 -33.65 -19.96
C TYR A 55 -13.13 -33.92 -20.51
N ARG A 56 -12.14 -34.08 -19.62
CA ARG A 56 -10.74 -34.33 -20.02
C ARG A 56 -10.53 -35.69 -20.68
N ASP A 57 -11.35 -36.68 -20.34
CA ASP A 57 -11.35 -37.98 -21.01
C ASP A 57 -12.04 -37.94 -22.40
N GLY A 58 -12.54 -36.77 -22.82
CA GLY A 58 -13.29 -36.60 -24.07
C GLY A 58 -14.73 -37.14 -24.00
N GLY A 59 -15.25 -37.40 -22.80
CA GLY A 59 -16.62 -37.85 -22.56
C GLY A 59 -17.62 -36.70 -22.56
N ILE A 60 -18.89 -37.02 -22.82
CA ILE A 60 -20.00 -36.08 -22.67
C ILE A 60 -20.29 -35.93 -21.18
N VAL A 61 -20.20 -34.71 -20.65
CA VAL A 61 -20.50 -34.42 -19.25
C VAL A 61 -22.03 -34.45 -19.05
N ASP A 62 -22.57 -35.63 -18.73
CA ASP A 62 -23.99 -35.82 -18.40
C ASP A 62 -24.21 -36.31 -16.96
N ASP A 63 -25.42 -36.05 -16.44
CA ASP A 63 -25.76 -36.27 -15.04
C ASP A 63 -25.60 -37.73 -14.59
N SER A 64 -25.78 -38.70 -15.49
CA SER A 64 -25.64 -40.13 -15.17
C SER A 64 -24.17 -40.50 -14.97
N LEU A 65 -23.28 -40.00 -15.84
CA LEU A 65 -21.84 -40.19 -15.74
C LEU A 65 -21.25 -39.48 -14.53
N ILE A 66 -21.74 -38.27 -14.20
CA ILE A 66 -21.32 -37.55 -12.99
C ILE A 66 -21.68 -38.34 -11.74
N ILE A 67 -22.92 -38.88 -11.67
CA ILE A 67 -23.37 -39.68 -10.53
C ILE A 67 -22.52 -40.95 -10.39
N ASP A 68 -22.27 -41.67 -11.48
CA ASP A 68 -21.43 -42.88 -11.49
C ASP A 68 -20.01 -42.58 -10.98
N ARG A 69 -19.40 -41.49 -11.46
CA ARG A 69 -18.03 -41.10 -11.14
C ARG A 69 -17.88 -40.46 -9.75
N CYS A 70 -18.95 -39.92 -9.16
CA CYS A 70 -18.96 -39.42 -7.79
C CYS A 70 -18.98 -40.55 -6.73
N GLY A 71 -19.33 -41.78 -7.12
CA GLY A 71 -19.32 -42.96 -6.23
C GLY A 71 -20.27 -42.81 -5.03
N ASP A 72 -19.75 -43.00 -3.81
CA ASP A 72 -20.51 -43.06 -2.54
C ASP A 72 -21.20 -41.74 -2.09
N VAL A 73 -21.23 -40.71 -2.94
CA VAL A 73 -21.86 -39.45 -2.60
C VAL A 73 -23.34 -39.50 -2.97
N HIS A 74 -24.23 -39.27 -2.00
CA HIS A 74 -25.67 -39.17 -2.26
C HIS A 74 -26.01 -37.90 -3.07
N ILE A 75 -25.89 -38.01 -4.39
CA ILE A 75 -26.31 -37.03 -5.39
C ILE A 75 -27.28 -37.74 -6.34
N ASN A 76 -28.38 -37.07 -6.68
CA ASN A 76 -29.34 -37.57 -7.65
C ASN A 76 -29.48 -36.60 -8.83
N LYS A 77 -30.14 -37.05 -9.90
CA LYS A 77 -30.34 -36.22 -11.10
C LYS A 77 -31.05 -34.90 -10.78
N ALA A 78 -32.03 -34.90 -9.88
CA ALA A 78 -32.78 -33.69 -9.53
C ALA A 78 -31.87 -32.60 -8.89
N SER A 79 -30.90 -32.98 -8.06
CA SER A 79 -29.93 -32.05 -7.49
C SER A 79 -28.98 -31.47 -8.54
N LEU A 80 -28.56 -32.27 -9.53
CA LEU A 80 -27.72 -31.79 -10.63
C LEU A 80 -28.50 -30.86 -11.56
N TYR A 81 -29.77 -31.18 -11.85
CA TYR A 81 -30.66 -30.30 -12.60
C TYR A 81 -30.86 -28.96 -11.88
N ALA A 82 -31.10 -28.96 -10.57
CA ALA A 82 -31.26 -27.73 -9.80
C ALA A 82 -30.00 -26.85 -9.83
N LEU A 83 -28.81 -27.45 -9.69
CA LEU A 83 -27.54 -26.73 -9.80
C LEU A 83 -27.32 -26.14 -11.20
N ARG A 84 -27.68 -26.88 -12.26
CA ARG A 84 -27.60 -26.40 -13.65
C ARG A 84 -28.57 -25.24 -13.92
N ASP A 85 -29.73 -25.24 -13.26
CA ASP A 85 -30.78 -24.22 -13.43
C ASP A 85 -30.51 -22.91 -12.64
N GLU A 86 -29.59 -22.93 -11.68
CA GLU A 86 -29.09 -21.72 -10.99
C GLU A 86 -28.21 -20.82 -11.89
N TYR A 87 -27.98 -21.22 -13.16
CA TYR A 87 -27.08 -20.54 -14.09
C TYR A 87 -27.66 -19.22 -14.61
N VAL A 88 -26.91 -18.13 -14.43
CA VAL A 88 -27.29 -16.81 -14.95
C VAL A 88 -26.36 -16.33 -16.07
N THR A 89 -25.03 -16.51 -15.94
CA THR A 89 -24.01 -16.11 -16.94
C THR A 89 -22.58 -16.52 -16.51
N ASP A 90 -21.67 -16.75 -17.46
CA ASP A 90 -20.24 -17.04 -17.25
C ASP A 90 -19.34 -15.80 -17.08
N SER A 91 -19.91 -14.58 -17.07
CA SER A 91 -19.13 -13.32 -17.08
C SER A 91 -18.23 -13.13 -15.86
N ASN A 92 -18.47 -13.86 -14.77
CA ASN A 92 -17.72 -13.77 -13.52
C ASN A 92 -17.02 -15.09 -13.12
N LEU A 93 -16.94 -16.08 -14.02
CA LEU A 93 -16.37 -17.40 -13.71
C LEU A 93 -14.94 -17.31 -13.15
N ASP A 94 -14.08 -16.51 -13.78
CA ASP A 94 -12.69 -16.35 -13.37
C ASP A 94 -12.56 -15.74 -11.96
N PHE A 95 -13.49 -14.84 -11.60
CA PHE A 95 -13.57 -14.27 -10.25
C PHE A 95 -13.98 -15.33 -9.23
N TRP A 96 -15.05 -16.11 -9.50
CA TRP A 96 -15.49 -17.17 -8.57
C TRP A 96 -14.43 -18.24 -8.38
N VAL A 97 -13.80 -18.69 -9.47
CA VAL A 97 -12.68 -19.65 -9.45
C VAL A 97 -11.56 -19.14 -8.54
N SER A 98 -11.18 -17.87 -8.68
CA SER A 98 -10.16 -17.25 -7.82
C SER A 98 -10.57 -17.24 -6.34
N GLN A 99 -11.82 -16.89 -6.03
CA GLN A 99 -12.32 -16.89 -4.65
C GLN A 99 -12.34 -18.29 -4.01
N VAL A 100 -12.76 -19.33 -4.76
CA VAL A 100 -12.77 -20.72 -4.26
C VAL A 100 -11.36 -21.27 -4.10
N GLN A 101 -10.45 -21.01 -5.04
CA GLN A 101 -9.03 -21.38 -4.90
C GLN A 101 -8.38 -20.71 -3.69
N ASP A 102 -8.62 -19.42 -3.50
CA ASP A 102 -8.03 -18.68 -2.38
C ASP A 102 -8.54 -19.18 -1.04
N TYR A 103 -9.84 -19.44 -0.94
CA TYR A 103 -10.43 -20.05 0.24
C TYR A 103 -9.88 -21.46 0.51
N GLY A 104 -9.79 -22.30 -0.51
CA GLY A 104 -9.21 -23.65 -0.43
C GLY A 104 -7.78 -23.65 0.11
N ARG A 105 -6.94 -22.73 -0.39
CA ARG A 105 -5.56 -22.53 0.12
C ARG A 105 -5.55 -22.13 1.59
N ARG A 106 -6.36 -21.15 1.99
CA ARG A 106 -6.44 -20.70 3.40
C ARG A 106 -6.89 -21.82 4.34
N LEU A 107 -7.86 -22.64 3.91
CA LEU A 107 -8.33 -23.79 4.68
C LEU A 107 -7.25 -24.88 4.82
N ALA A 108 -6.48 -25.14 3.77
CA ALA A 108 -5.36 -26.09 3.80
C ALA A 108 -4.24 -25.63 4.72
N ILE A 109 -3.90 -24.34 4.67
CA ILE A 109 -2.91 -23.70 5.57
C ILE A 109 -3.40 -23.77 7.03
N GLY A 110 -4.67 -23.46 7.29
CA GLY A 110 -5.26 -23.56 8.64
C GLY A 110 -5.16 -24.98 9.21
N LYS A 111 -5.49 -26.00 8.41
CA LYS A 111 -5.36 -27.42 8.82
C LYS A 111 -3.92 -27.84 9.06
N LEU A 112 -2.98 -27.34 8.26
CA LEU A 112 -1.54 -27.54 8.49
C LEU A 112 -1.10 -26.96 9.83
N PHE A 113 -1.51 -25.73 10.14
CA PHE A 113 -1.18 -25.09 11.42
C PHE A 113 -1.81 -25.80 12.61
N GLU A 114 -3.07 -26.24 12.51
CA GLU A 114 -3.70 -27.04 13.58
C GLU A 114 -3.00 -28.40 13.77
N SER A 115 -2.63 -29.06 12.68
CA SER A 115 -1.86 -30.32 12.74
C SER A 115 -0.44 -30.10 13.27
N ALA A 116 0.18 -28.96 12.95
CA ALA A 116 1.51 -28.61 13.41
C ALA A 116 1.49 -28.28 14.91
N ALA A 117 0.52 -27.48 15.36
CA ALA A 117 0.34 -27.14 16.77
C ALA A 117 0.18 -28.38 17.66
N LYS A 118 -0.62 -29.37 17.22
CA LYS A 118 -0.77 -30.66 17.93
C LYS A 118 0.52 -31.50 17.99
N ARG A 119 1.41 -31.36 17.01
CA ARG A 119 2.68 -32.11 16.94
C ARG A 119 3.80 -31.40 17.71
N ILE A 120 3.76 -30.06 17.84
CA ILE A 120 4.71 -29.29 18.68
C ILE A 120 4.59 -29.68 20.15
N GLU A 121 3.37 -29.94 20.64
CA GLU A 121 3.15 -30.42 22.02
C GLU A 121 3.80 -31.81 22.30
N GLN A 122 4.22 -32.55 21.27
CA GLN A 122 4.69 -33.93 21.36
C GLN A 122 6.13 -34.13 20.85
N ALA A 123 6.81 -33.09 20.38
CA ALA A 123 8.10 -33.22 19.69
C ALA A 123 9.29 -32.92 20.61
N GLU A 124 10.23 -33.88 20.73
CA GLU A 124 11.50 -33.72 21.47
C GLU A 124 12.57 -32.94 20.68
N ASN A 125 12.43 -32.78 19.35
CA ASN A 125 13.41 -32.10 18.50
C ASN A 125 12.73 -31.18 17.47
N LEU A 126 12.96 -29.87 17.61
CA LEU A 126 12.25 -28.83 16.85
C LEU A 126 12.73 -28.66 15.39
N SER A 127 13.96 -29.07 15.04
CA SER A 127 14.57 -28.74 13.73
C SER A 127 14.01 -29.54 12.55
N ASP A 128 13.71 -30.81 12.76
CA ASP A 128 13.18 -31.68 11.70
C ASP A 128 11.70 -31.38 11.46
N PHE A 129 11.02 -30.96 12.52
CA PHE A 129 9.62 -30.55 12.50
C PHE A 129 9.40 -29.26 11.69
N THR A 130 10.25 -28.23 11.87
CA THR A 130 10.18 -27.01 11.07
C THR A 130 10.39 -27.31 9.58
N THR A 131 11.28 -28.23 9.25
CA THR A 131 11.57 -28.61 7.86
C THR A 131 10.37 -29.32 7.18
N ASP A 132 9.68 -30.24 7.86
CA ASP A 132 8.47 -30.93 7.36
C ASP A 132 7.29 -29.96 7.14
N VAL A 133 7.07 -29.05 8.10
CA VAL A 133 5.99 -28.05 8.00
C VAL A 133 6.27 -27.05 6.89
N ILE A 134 7.51 -26.58 6.76
CA ILE A 134 7.94 -25.69 5.68
C ILE A 134 7.77 -26.38 4.31
N GLY A 135 8.16 -27.65 4.17
CA GLY A 135 7.99 -28.41 2.93
C GLY A 135 6.53 -28.61 2.53
N LYS A 136 5.63 -28.83 3.49
CA LYS A 136 4.18 -28.95 3.22
C LYS A 136 3.51 -27.63 2.92
N LEU A 137 3.95 -26.54 3.57
CA LEU A 137 3.52 -25.18 3.24
C LEU A 137 3.92 -24.81 1.80
N GLN A 138 5.14 -25.15 1.38
CA GLN A 138 5.63 -24.95 -0.01
C GLN A 138 4.77 -25.69 -1.04
N ALA A 139 4.38 -26.94 -0.73
CA ALA A 139 3.53 -27.74 -1.63
C ALA A 139 2.09 -27.20 -1.75
N ILE A 140 1.56 -26.59 -0.68
CA ILE A 140 0.20 -26.02 -0.63
C ILE A 140 0.15 -24.61 -1.21
N SER A 141 1.20 -23.81 -1.02
CA SER A 141 1.29 -22.46 -1.56
C SER A 141 1.65 -22.45 -3.05
N GLY A 142 2.23 -23.52 -3.59
CA GLY A 142 2.83 -23.50 -4.94
C GLY A 142 3.99 -22.50 -5.06
N VAL A 143 4.46 -21.97 -3.93
CA VAL A 143 5.47 -20.91 -3.84
C VAL A 143 6.72 -21.52 -3.24
N ASN A 144 7.78 -21.58 -4.04
CA ASN A 144 9.14 -21.82 -3.53
C ASN A 144 9.49 -20.69 -2.54
N PRO A 145 10.22 -20.93 -1.43
CA PRO A 145 10.63 -19.86 -0.51
C PRO A 145 11.65 -18.89 -1.12
N THR A 146 12.06 -19.13 -2.36
CA THR A 146 12.83 -18.19 -3.17
C THR A 146 11.95 -17.29 -4.05
N ASP A 147 10.63 -17.34 -3.88
CA ASP A 147 9.66 -16.56 -4.66
C ASP A 147 9.02 -15.40 -3.86
N SER A 148 9.81 -14.69 -3.04
CA SER A 148 9.53 -13.28 -2.74
C SER A 148 9.91 -12.39 -3.93
N THR A 149 9.49 -12.79 -5.15
CA THR A 149 9.85 -12.12 -6.40
C THR A 149 8.65 -11.55 -7.12
N GLU A 150 7.63 -11.10 -6.39
CA GLU A 150 6.84 -10.02 -6.96
C GLU A 150 7.81 -8.86 -7.22
N LYS A 151 7.82 -8.33 -8.45
CA LYS A 151 8.15 -6.92 -8.63
C LYS A 151 7.39 -6.20 -7.53
N THR A 152 8.00 -5.26 -6.80
CA THR A 152 7.17 -4.17 -6.30
C THR A 152 6.66 -3.49 -7.56
N ALA A 153 5.52 -3.98 -8.04
CA ALA A 153 4.76 -3.35 -9.09
C ALA A 153 4.37 -1.98 -8.55
N TRP A 154 4.10 -1.05 -9.46
CA TRP A 154 3.44 0.17 -9.06
C TRP A 154 2.24 -0.19 -8.16
N PRO A 155 2.01 0.52 -7.03
CA PRO A 155 0.92 0.19 -6.12
C PRO A 155 -0.41 -0.01 -6.85
N GLU A 156 -1.16 -1.03 -6.47
CA GLU A 156 -2.46 -1.30 -7.07
C GLU A 156 -3.38 -0.09 -6.86
N PRO A 157 -4.27 0.25 -7.81
CA PRO A 157 -5.16 1.38 -7.67
C PRO A 157 -5.91 1.36 -6.33
N LEU A 158 -5.96 2.52 -5.67
CA LEU A 158 -6.66 2.66 -4.41
C LEU A 158 -8.13 2.22 -4.57
N PRO A 159 -8.67 1.35 -3.68
CA PRO A 159 -9.97 0.75 -3.92
C PRO A 159 -11.11 1.72 -3.61
N PRO A 160 -12.32 1.51 -4.18
CA PRO A 160 -13.49 2.39 -4.01
C PRO A 160 -13.86 2.69 -2.56
N GLU A 161 -13.58 1.76 -1.66
CA GLU A 161 -13.84 1.79 -0.22
C GLU A 161 -13.03 2.87 0.52
N ALA A 162 -11.91 3.33 -0.06
CA ALA A 162 -11.17 4.48 0.46
C ALA A 162 -11.84 5.82 0.09
N TYR A 163 -12.71 5.83 -0.92
CA TYR A 163 -13.37 7.03 -1.45
C TYR A 163 -14.80 7.19 -0.92
N ILE A 164 -14.95 7.26 0.40
CA ILE A 164 -16.22 7.48 1.09
C ILE A 164 -16.40 8.93 1.54
N GLY A 165 -17.64 9.29 1.89
CA GLY A 165 -17.99 10.60 2.43
C GLY A 165 -17.65 11.75 1.49
N LEU A 166 -17.63 12.96 2.06
CA LEU A 166 -17.42 14.19 1.31
C LEU A 166 -16.09 14.20 0.53
N LEU A 167 -15.00 13.75 1.14
CA LEU A 167 -13.67 13.79 0.53
C LEU A 167 -13.58 12.80 -0.66
N GLY A 168 -14.20 11.62 -0.53
CA GLY A 168 -14.36 10.67 -1.62
C GLY A 168 -15.21 11.19 -2.77
N GLU A 169 -16.35 11.84 -2.47
CA GLU A 169 -17.21 12.49 -3.47
C GLU A 169 -16.46 13.58 -4.25
N ILE A 170 -15.74 14.47 -3.55
CA ILE A 170 -14.93 15.52 -4.18
C ILE A 170 -13.84 14.90 -5.07
N THR A 171 -13.20 13.82 -4.62
CA THR A 171 -12.15 13.16 -5.39
C THR A 171 -12.72 12.59 -6.70
N LYS A 172 -13.82 11.84 -6.62
CA LYS A 172 -14.53 11.28 -7.79
C LYS A 172 -15.06 12.35 -8.73
N PHE A 173 -15.37 13.54 -8.21
CA PHE A 173 -15.79 14.69 -9.00
C PHE A 173 -14.63 15.35 -9.75
N ILE A 174 -13.45 15.46 -9.14
CA ILE A 174 -12.27 16.09 -9.77
C ILE A 174 -11.59 15.14 -10.74
N GLU A 175 -11.50 13.85 -10.40
CA GLU A 175 -10.81 12.80 -11.17
C GLU A 175 -11.04 12.91 -12.69
N PRO A 176 -12.28 12.95 -13.24
CA PRO A 176 -12.55 13.04 -14.68
C PRO A 176 -11.88 14.23 -15.36
N GLU A 177 -11.76 15.33 -14.62
CA GLU A 177 -11.35 16.65 -15.11
C GLU A 177 -9.86 16.94 -14.88
N THR A 178 -9.05 15.94 -14.55
CA THR A 178 -7.62 16.15 -14.27
C THR A 178 -6.75 15.00 -14.75
N GLU A 179 -5.49 15.31 -15.03
CA GLU A 179 -4.46 14.29 -15.28
C GLU A 179 -3.90 13.67 -13.98
N ALA A 180 -4.24 14.26 -12.83
CA ALA A 180 -3.74 13.87 -11.52
C ALA A 180 -4.26 12.49 -11.07
N ASP A 181 -3.45 11.82 -10.26
CA ASP A 181 -3.82 10.56 -9.63
C ASP A 181 -4.91 10.78 -8.54
N PRO A 182 -6.04 10.06 -8.57
CA PRO A 182 -7.07 10.18 -7.54
C PRO A 182 -6.56 9.82 -6.14
N ALA A 183 -5.55 8.95 -6.00
CA ALA A 183 -4.92 8.70 -4.70
C ALA A 183 -4.23 9.97 -4.16
N GLY A 184 -3.55 10.71 -5.03
CA GLY A 184 -2.92 11.98 -4.70
C GLY A 184 -3.93 13.09 -4.36
N ILE A 185 -5.09 13.11 -5.03
CA ILE A 185 -6.17 14.06 -4.75
C ILE A 185 -6.77 13.79 -3.36
N LEU A 186 -7.13 12.54 -3.07
CA LEU A 186 -7.69 12.15 -1.78
C LEU A 186 -6.69 12.39 -0.63
N ALA A 187 -5.42 12.01 -0.80
CA ALA A 187 -4.37 12.21 0.19
C ALA A 187 -4.24 13.67 0.62
N GLN A 188 -4.22 14.59 -0.36
CA GLN A 188 -4.16 16.01 -0.09
C GLN A 188 -5.45 16.52 0.55
N LEU A 189 -6.63 16.07 0.11
CA LEU A 189 -7.91 16.44 0.73
C LEU A 189 -7.94 16.07 2.22
N LEU A 190 -7.49 14.86 2.57
CA LEU A 190 -7.40 14.37 3.95
C LEU A 190 -6.48 15.29 4.79
N VAL A 191 -5.28 15.59 4.28
CA VAL A 191 -4.29 16.42 5.00
C VAL A 191 -4.76 17.86 5.17
N VAL A 192 -5.31 18.48 4.12
CA VAL A 192 -5.78 19.88 4.19
C VAL A 192 -7.00 19.97 5.12
N PHE A 193 -7.95 19.04 5.03
CA PHE A 193 -9.11 19.00 5.93
C PHE A 193 -8.66 18.83 7.39
N GLY A 194 -7.80 17.83 7.65
CA GLY A 194 -7.26 17.56 8.98
C GLY A 194 -6.51 18.75 9.58
N ASN A 195 -5.80 19.55 8.76
CA ASN A 195 -5.21 20.80 9.22
C ASN A 195 -6.25 21.89 9.51
N ALA A 196 -7.22 22.07 8.61
CA ALA A 196 -8.22 23.12 8.70
C ALA A 196 -9.10 23.00 9.95
N ILE A 197 -9.35 21.79 10.45
CA ILE A 197 -10.19 21.58 11.64
C ILE A 197 -9.47 21.83 12.98
N GLY A 198 -8.14 21.94 12.97
CA GLY A 198 -7.35 22.28 14.16
C GLY A 198 -7.29 21.18 15.23
N ARG A 199 -7.04 21.59 16.48
CA ARG A 199 -6.84 20.71 17.66
C ARG A 199 -8.09 20.55 18.53
N ASN A 200 -9.26 20.90 18.01
CA ASN A 200 -10.51 20.76 18.78
C ASN A 200 -10.95 19.30 18.86
N PRO A 201 -11.10 18.57 17.73
CA PRO A 201 -11.39 17.14 17.77
C PRO A 201 -10.10 16.33 17.97
N TYR A 202 -10.16 15.32 18.82
CA TYR A 202 -9.01 14.48 19.15
C TYR A 202 -9.41 13.04 19.46
N PHE A 203 -8.42 12.17 19.58
CA PHE A 203 -8.55 10.90 20.28
C PHE A 203 -7.42 10.73 21.30
N PHE A 204 -7.68 9.94 22.33
CA PHE A 204 -6.70 9.67 23.38
C PHE A 204 -6.06 8.29 23.20
N VAL A 205 -4.75 8.22 23.42
CA VAL A 205 -3.97 6.97 23.55
C VAL A 205 -3.05 7.14 24.74
N GLU A 206 -3.16 6.27 25.73
CA GLU A 206 -2.33 6.29 26.95
C GLU A 206 -2.36 7.63 27.70
N SER A 207 -1.39 8.51 27.48
CA SER A 207 -1.29 9.85 28.07
C SER A 207 -1.32 10.99 27.05
N ASP A 208 -1.45 10.67 25.77
CA ASP A 208 -1.22 11.61 24.67
C ASP A 208 -2.49 11.92 23.87
N PHE A 209 -2.62 13.19 23.52
CA PHE A 209 -3.64 13.69 22.61
C PHE A 209 -3.16 13.56 21.17
N HIS A 210 -3.97 12.91 20.34
CA HIS A 210 -3.74 12.86 18.90
C HIS A 210 -4.81 13.66 18.18
N TYR A 211 -4.36 14.52 17.26
CA TYR A 211 -5.20 15.37 16.44
C TYR A 211 -5.10 14.97 14.97
N ALA A 212 -5.90 15.62 14.13
CA ALA A 212 -6.05 15.28 12.71
C ALA A 212 -4.91 15.78 11.80
N ASN A 213 -3.75 16.17 12.34
CA ASN A 213 -2.65 16.64 11.49
C ASN A 213 -1.84 15.47 10.89
N GLU A 214 -1.65 15.55 9.57
CA GLU A 214 -0.81 14.61 8.82
C GLU A 214 0.26 15.32 7.98
N PHE A 215 1.33 14.59 7.67
CA PHE A 215 2.32 15.00 6.65
C PHE A 215 2.23 14.07 5.45
N LEU A 216 2.40 14.62 4.25
CA LEU A 216 2.24 13.92 3.00
C LEU A 216 3.42 14.20 2.09
N CYS A 217 3.96 13.14 1.49
CA CYS A 217 4.91 13.23 0.39
C CYS A 217 4.35 12.49 -0.84
N LEU A 218 4.02 13.25 -1.89
CA LEU A 218 3.64 12.66 -3.17
C LEU A 218 4.89 12.35 -4.00
N VAL A 219 5.06 11.08 -4.36
CA VAL A 219 6.21 10.58 -5.10
C VAL A 219 5.77 10.12 -6.48
N GLY A 220 6.25 10.79 -7.54
CA GLY A 220 5.90 10.42 -8.92
C GLY A 220 7.12 10.11 -9.79
N GLU A 221 6.94 9.33 -10.86
CA GLU A 221 8.03 8.91 -11.77
C GLU A 221 8.76 10.10 -12.40
N THR A 222 8.01 11.10 -12.83
CA THR A 222 8.54 12.30 -13.47
C THR A 222 8.10 13.56 -12.73
N SER A 223 8.73 14.69 -13.06
CA SER A 223 8.26 16.02 -12.65
C SER A 223 6.85 16.33 -13.19
N THR A 224 6.43 15.65 -14.27
CA THR A 224 5.14 15.82 -14.96
C THR A 224 4.03 14.89 -14.48
N ALA A 225 4.22 14.14 -13.39
CA ALA A 225 3.23 13.18 -12.85
C ALA A 225 1.97 13.84 -12.22
N GLY A 226 1.56 15.02 -12.66
CA GLY A 226 0.35 15.71 -12.19
C GLY A 226 0.39 16.20 -10.74
N LYS A 227 1.53 16.14 -10.05
CA LYS A 227 1.70 16.55 -8.63
C LYS A 227 1.29 18.01 -8.42
N GLY A 228 1.85 18.95 -9.19
CA GLY A 228 1.47 20.36 -9.14
C GLY A 228 0.01 20.61 -9.55
N THR A 229 -0.47 19.86 -10.55
CA THR A 229 -1.85 19.94 -11.05
C THR A 229 -2.86 19.51 -9.99
N SER A 230 -2.58 18.44 -9.26
CA SER A 230 -3.43 17.93 -8.17
C SER A 230 -3.62 18.97 -7.04
N TRP A 231 -2.53 19.65 -6.65
CA TRP A 231 -2.59 20.75 -5.68
C TRP A 231 -3.42 21.93 -6.19
N GLY A 232 -3.38 22.24 -7.50
CA GLY A 232 -4.14 23.35 -8.09
C GLY A 232 -5.64 23.27 -7.83
N TYR A 233 -6.25 22.09 -8.00
CA TYR A 233 -7.69 21.89 -7.75
C TYR A 233 -8.04 22.04 -6.27
N ILE A 234 -7.25 21.43 -5.40
CA ILE A 234 -7.49 21.43 -3.94
C ILE A 234 -7.27 22.83 -3.37
N ARG A 235 -6.19 23.50 -3.79
CA ARG A 235 -5.91 24.90 -3.49
C ARG A 235 -7.09 25.79 -3.85
N ARG A 236 -7.62 25.66 -5.07
CA ARG A 236 -8.76 26.48 -5.51
C ARG A 236 -10.00 26.19 -4.67
N LEU A 237 -10.30 24.92 -4.40
CA LEU A 237 -11.43 24.49 -3.59
C LEU A 237 -11.38 25.07 -2.17
N PHE A 238 -10.28 24.87 -1.44
CA PHE A 238 -10.14 25.37 -0.07
C PHE A 238 -9.98 26.89 0.01
N LYS A 239 -9.38 27.53 -1.00
CA LYS A 239 -9.32 29.00 -1.06
C LYS A 239 -10.71 29.61 -1.17
N ASP A 240 -11.60 29.00 -1.94
CA ASP A 240 -12.97 29.49 -2.11
C ASP A 240 -13.86 29.12 -0.90
N ALA A 241 -13.65 27.94 -0.32
CA ALA A 241 -14.41 27.48 0.85
C ALA A 241 -13.99 28.17 2.16
N LEU A 242 -12.69 28.36 2.39
CA LEU A 242 -12.11 28.83 3.65
C LEU A 242 -11.09 29.96 3.39
N PRO A 243 -11.52 31.11 2.85
CA PRO A 243 -10.61 32.15 2.36
C PRO A 243 -9.66 32.70 3.43
N ASP A 244 -10.13 32.92 4.65
CA ASP A 244 -9.30 33.45 5.74
C ASP A 244 -8.26 32.44 6.25
N TYR A 245 -8.65 31.18 6.42
CA TYR A 245 -7.73 30.10 6.76
C TYR A 245 -6.68 29.95 5.64
N PHE A 246 -7.11 29.87 4.38
CA PHE A 246 -6.21 29.67 3.26
C PHE A 246 -5.21 30.83 3.11
N LYS A 247 -5.67 32.07 3.26
CA LYS A 247 -4.83 33.27 3.15
C LYS A 247 -3.77 33.35 4.24
N ASN A 248 -4.11 32.97 5.47
CA ASN A 248 -3.28 33.25 6.63
C ASN A 248 -2.48 32.05 7.14
N ARG A 249 -2.93 30.81 6.85
CA ARG A 249 -2.40 29.59 7.47
C ARG A 249 -1.90 28.54 6.47
N VAL A 250 -1.99 28.80 5.17
CA VAL A 250 -1.38 27.97 4.13
C VAL A 250 -0.18 28.71 3.56
N GLU A 251 1.02 28.19 3.83
CA GLU A 251 2.28 28.87 3.53
C GLU A 251 3.17 27.99 2.64
N PRO A 252 3.75 28.53 1.56
CA PRO A 252 4.73 27.81 0.79
C PRO A 252 6.13 27.86 1.45
N GLY A 253 6.90 26.81 1.22
CA GLY A 253 8.33 26.78 1.53
C GLY A 253 8.66 26.29 2.93
N LEU A 254 9.60 25.36 3.04
CA LEU A 254 10.10 24.84 4.31
C LEU A 254 11.63 24.81 4.36
N SER A 255 12.25 25.73 5.10
CA SER A 255 13.72 25.92 5.08
C SER A 255 14.41 25.79 6.44
N SER A 256 13.75 26.14 7.55
CA SER A 256 14.32 26.05 8.91
C SER A 256 13.27 25.71 9.97
N GLY A 257 13.71 25.10 11.07
CA GLY A 257 12.85 24.80 12.22
C GLY A 257 12.37 26.06 12.93
N GLU A 258 13.20 27.10 13.02
CA GLU A 258 12.85 28.38 13.63
C GLU A 258 11.75 29.10 12.84
N GLY A 259 11.78 29.01 11.50
CA GLY A 259 10.72 29.56 10.65
C GLY A 259 9.36 28.91 10.91
N LEU A 260 9.34 27.58 11.11
CA LEU A 260 8.12 26.86 11.52
C LEU A 260 7.60 27.37 12.85
N ILE A 261 8.44 27.41 13.88
CA ILE A 261 8.04 27.86 15.23
C ILE A 261 7.50 29.28 15.16
N HIS A 262 8.19 30.18 14.46
CA HIS A 262 7.79 31.58 14.36
C HIS A 262 6.36 31.76 13.80
N LYS A 263 5.93 30.91 12.86
CA LYS A 263 4.59 30.97 12.25
C LYS A 263 3.46 30.50 13.17
N VAL A 264 3.78 29.86 14.29
CA VAL A 264 2.82 29.35 15.30
C VAL A 264 3.22 29.74 16.73
N ARG A 265 4.11 30.72 16.90
CA ARG A 265 4.73 31.09 18.18
C ARG A 265 3.74 31.60 19.22
N ASP A 266 4.11 31.46 20.48
CA ASP A 266 3.37 32.02 21.61
C ASP A 266 3.59 33.52 21.72
N ALA A 267 2.70 34.19 22.47
CA ALA A 267 2.92 35.57 22.87
C ALA A 267 4.17 35.65 23.76
N THR A 268 4.92 36.75 23.62
CA THR A 268 6.11 37.01 24.43
C THR A 268 5.89 38.30 25.21
N GLU A 269 6.17 38.24 26.51
CA GLU A 269 6.05 39.35 27.45
C GLU A 269 7.42 39.71 28.05
N VAL A 270 7.71 41.00 28.12
CA VAL A 270 8.92 41.53 28.77
C VAL A 270 8.47 42.55 29.81
N ALA A 271 8.87 42.34 31.07
CA ALA A 271 8.49 43.21 32.19
C ALA A 271 6.96 43.43 32.35
N GLY A 272 6.15 42.44 31.95
CA GLY A 272 4.69 42.49 32.03
C GLY A 272 4.00 43.16 30.84
N GLU A 273 4.74 43.58 29.82
CA GLU A 273 4.19 44.12 28.57
C GLU A 273 4.35 43.10 27.43
N ILE A 274 3.27 42.90 26.65
CA ILE A 274 3.30 42.04 25.46
C ILE A 274 4.15 42.72 24.39
N THR A 275 5.35 42.19 24.15
CA THR A 275 6.26 42.68 23.10
C THR A 275 6.00 42.02 21.75
N ASP A 276 5.42 40.82 21.77
CA ASP A 276 4.96 40.11 20.57
C ASP A 276 3.66 39.39 20.92
N PRO A 277 2.53 39.70 20.26
CA PRO A 277 1.25 39.03 20.54
C PRO A 277 1.26 37.55 20.13
N GLY A 278 2.30 37.10 19.42
CA GLY A 278 2.42 35.73 18.93
C GLY A 278 1.41 35.43 17.84
N MET A 279 1.11 34.14 17.66
CA MET A 279 0.11 33.66 16.73
C MET A 279 -1.00 32.92 17.49
N ALA A 280 -2.22 33.47 17.44
CA ALA A 280 -3.40 32.87 18.06
C ALA A 280 -3.85 31.60 17.32
N ASP A 281 -3.90 31.65 15.99
CA ASP A 281 -4.22 30.47 15.17
C ASP A 281 -3.00 29.58 15.00
N LYS A 282 -2.99 28.47 15.74
CA LYS A 282 -1.88 27.51 15.78
C LYS A 282 -1.85 26.54 14.61
N ARG A 283 -2.83 26.57 13.69
CA ARG A 283 -2.86 25.70 12.49
C ARG A 283 -1.82 26.15 11.49
N LEU A 284 -1.03 25.29 10.88
CA LEU A 284 -0.17 25.69 9.77
C LEU A 284 -0.11 24.56 8.74
N LEU A 285 -0.54 24.84 7.51
CA LEU A 285 -0.31 23.95 6.39
C LEU A 285 0.88 24.47 5.59
N VAL A 286 1.95 23.69 5.54
CA VAL A 286 3.14 24.01 4.74
C VAL A 286 3.08 23.25 3.43
N THR A 287 3.24 23.95 2.31
CA THR A 287 3.34 23.31 0.99
C THR A 287 4.73 23.49 0.41
N GLU A 288 5.39 22.38 0.07
CA GLU A 288 6.72 22.39 -0.53
C GLU A 288 6.70 21.69 -1.89
N GLY A 289 6.86 22.48 -2.96
CA GLY A 289 6.85 21.96 -4.33
C GLY A 289 8.07 21.10 -4.65
N GLU A 290 9.17 21.30 -3.91
CA GLU A 290 10.43 20.58 -4.08
C GLU A 290 10.93 20.02 -2.74
N PHE A 291 10.46 18.83 -2.37
CA PHE A 291 10.87 18.20 -1.11
C PHE A 291 12.39 18.02 -1.00
N ALA A 292 13.09 17.85 -2.12
CA ALA A 292 14.55 17.77 -2.18
C ALA A 292 15.24 18.96 -1.49
N SER A 293 14.68 20.17 -1.63
CA SER A 293 15.23 21.39 -1.01
C SER A 293 15.14 21.34 0.51
N LEU A 294 14.04 20.80 1.06
CA LEU A 294 13.91 20.54 2.50
C LEU A 294 14.92 19.48 2.98
N LEU A 295 15.05 18.37 2.26
CA LEU A 295 15.99 17.31 2.61
C LEU A 295 17.44 17.81 2.60
N GLN A 296 17.80 18.66 1.65
CA GLN A 296 19.10 19.33 1.63
C GLN A 296 19.26 20.30 2.82
N ALA A 297 18.22 21.06 3.15
CA ALA A 297 18.24 21.98 4.29
C ALA A 297 18.41 21.25 5.62
N MET A 298 17.79 20.07 5.80
CA MET A 298 17.95 19.21 6.97
C MET A 298 19.40 18.76 7.18
N ASN A 299 20.14 18.55 6.09
CA ASN A 299 21.53 18.11 6.12
C ASN A 299 22.53 19.25 6.42
N ARG A 300 22.07 20.50 6.54
CA ARG A 300 22.94 21.64 6.87
C ARG A 300 23.31 21.62 8.36
N PRO A 301 24.60 21.72 8.73
CA PRO A 301 25.02 21.78 10.13
C PRO A 301 24.29 22.89 10.90
N GLY A 302 23.73 22.54 12.06
CA GLY A 302 23.00 23.49 12.92
C GLY A 302 21.52 23.68 12.58
N ASN A 303 21.02 23.17 11.44
CA ASN A 303 19.59 23.24 11.14
C ASN A 303 18.80 22.21 11.95
N ARG A 304 17.77 22.66 12.68
CA ARG A 304 16.92 21.81 13.53
C ARG A 304 15.61 21.39 12.87
N VAL A 305 15.40 21.71 11.60
CA VAL A 305 14.11 21.50 10.91
C VAL A 305 13.61 20.04 10.99
N SER A 306 14.50 19.04 10.88
CA SER A 306 14.12 17.62 11.06
C SER A 306 13.53 17.34 12.44
N THR A 307 14.16 17.85 13.50
CA THR A 307 13.68 17.67 14.88
C THR A 307 12.35 18.38 15.11
N ILE A 308 12.22 19.63 14.66
CA ILE A 308 10.99 20.41 14.81
C ILE A 308 9.82 19.79 14.05
N ILE A 309 10.04 19.28 12.84
CA ILE A 309 8.99 18.57 12.08
C ILE A 309 8.52 17.31 12.84
N ARG A 310 9.46 16.54 13.41
CA ARG A 310 9.12 15.34 14.20
C ARG A 310 8.29 15.69 15.44
N GLU A 311 8.70 16.71 16.20
CA GLU A 311 7.98 17.20 17.38
C GLU A 311 6.59 17.77 17.02
N ALA A 312 6.48 18.45 15.87
CA ALA A 312 5.21 19.01 15.39
C ALA A 312 4.17 17.94 15.04
N TRP A 313 4.61 16.76 14.60
CA TRP A 313 3.72 15.64 14.35
C TRP A 313 3.35 14.90 15.64
N ASP A 314 4.30 14.72 16.57
CA ASP A 314 4.08 13.94 17.80
C ASP A 314 3.23 14.70 18.84
N TYR A 315 3.57 15.96 19.15
CA TYR A 315 2.99 16.67 20.31
C TYR A 315 2.52 18.11 20.00
N GLY A 316 3.21 18.80 19.09
CA GLY A 316 2.90 20.19 18.70
C GLY A 316 3.43 21.28 19.65
N ASP A 317 4.08 20.92 20.76
CA ASP A 317 4.83 21.87 21.57
C ASP A 317 6.27 21.96 21.05
N LEU A 318 6.63 23.12 20.52
CA LEU A 318 7.88 23.35 19.80
C LEU A 318 8.71 24.41 20.52
N GLY A 319 10.03 24.25 20.52
CA GLY A 319 10.89 25.25 21.15
C GLY A 319 12.36 25.20 20.77
N THR A 320 12.98 26.38 20.81
CA THR A 320 14.44 26.55 20.71
C THR A 320 14.94 27.38 21.88
N MET A 321 15.91 26.84 22.63
CA MET A 321 16.54 27.51 23.77
C MET A 321 17.77 28.34 23.35
N THR A 322 17.70 29.04 22.20
CA THR A 322 18.85 29.83 21.74
C THR A 322 18.98 31.12 22.54
N ARG A 323 20.22 31.52 22.83
CA ARG A 323 20.52 32.66 23.72
C ARG A 323 20.02 34.01 23.19
N ASN A 324 19.91 34.16 21.87
CA ASN A 324 19.64 35.46 21.23
C ASN A 324 18.18 35.63 20.79
N ASN A 325 17.40 34.55 20.66
CA ASN A 325 15.99 34.62 20.24
C ASN A 325 15.27 33.30 20.60
N PRO A 326 15.02 33.03 21.90
CA PRO A 326 14.30 31.83 22.29
C PRO A 326 12.88 31.90 21.74
N GLN A 327 12.47 30.88 20.98
CA GLN A 327 11.12 30.79 20.44
C GLN A 327 10.41 29.58 21.02
N ARG A 328 9.12 29.76 21.31
CA ARG A 328 8.23 28.72 21.79
C ARG A 328 6.92 28.78 21.01
N ALA A 329 6.37 27.62 20.68
CA ALA A 329 5.02 27.48 20.19
C ALA A 329 4.35 26.36 20.98
N THR A 330 3.31 26.68 21.73
CA THR A 330 2.50 25.70 22.46
C THR A 330 1.26 25.39 21.62
N GLY A 331 0.89 24.12 21.54
CA GLY A 331 -0.34 23.73 20.85
C GLY A 331 -0.29 23.84 19.33
N ALA A 332 0.88 23.76 18.68
CA ALA A 332 0.98 23.85 17.22
C ALA A 332 0.21 22.71 16.54
N HIS A 333 -0.45 23.03 15.42
CA HIS A 333 -1.19 22.07 14.58
C HIS A 333 -0.68 22.14 13.15
N ILE A 334 0.43 21.47 12.90
CA ILE A 334 1.16 21.60 11.63
C ILE A 334 0.87 20.39 10.76
N SER A 335 0.59 20.66 9.48
CA SER A 335 0.52 19.67 8.41
C SER A 335 1.44 20.08 7.28
N ILE A 336 1.95 19.12 6.51
CA ILE A 336 2.93 19.36 5.46
C ILE A 336 2.51 18.58 4.23
N ILE A 337 2.50 19.23 3.06
CA ILE A 337 2.31 18.58 1.76
C ILE A 337 3.55 18.86 0.94
N THR A 338 4.25 17.80 0.55
CA THR A 338 5.46 17.90 -0.27
C THR A 338 5.38 17.04 -1.51
N HIS A 339 6.07 17.46 -2.56
CA HIS A 339 6.16 16.73 -3.82
C HIS A 339 7.61 16.39 -4.13
N ILE A 340 7.85 15.19 -4.67
CA ILE A 340 9.18 14.79 -5.15
C ILE A 340 9.09 13.80 -6.31
N THR A 341 10.17 13.67 -7.07
CA THR A 341 10.34 12.55 -8.01
C THR A 341 11.06 11.38 -7.35
N PHE A 342 10.88 10.16 -7.86
CA PHE A 342 11.66 9.00 -7.37
C PHE A 342 13.16 9.23 -7.48
N GLU A 343 13.61 9.83 -8.59
CA GLU A 343 15.03 10.07 -8.83
C GLU A 343 15.62 11.06 -7.83
N GLU A 344 14.93 12.17 -7.55
CA GLU A 344 15.38 13.16 -6.56
C GLU A 344 15.33 12.61 -5.14
N LEU A 345 14.28 11.87 -4.80
CA LEU A 345 14.14 11.24 -3.48
C LEU A 345 15.32 10.30 -3.21
N ARG A 346 15.63 9.41 -4.15
CA ARG A 346 16.79 8.50 -4.06
C ARG A 346 18.13 9.23 -3.96
N LYS A 347 18.25 10.41 -4.54
CA LYS A 347 19.49 11.21 -4.48
C LYS A 347 19.65 11.96 -3.15
N THR A 348 18.54 12.37 -2.53
CA THR A 348 18.55 13.35 -1.43
C THR A 348 18.14 12.79 -0.08
N PHE A 349 17.32 11.73 -0.05
CA PHE A 349 16.84 11.12 1.17
C PHE A 349 17.72 9.93 1.56
N LYS A 350 18.51 10.14 2.61
CA LYS A 350 19.53 9.18 3.05
C LYS A 350 18.93 8.13 3.97
N GLU A 351 19.62 6.99 4.08
CA GLU A 351 19.26 5.91 5.00
C GLU A 351 19.15 6.40 6.46
N THR A 352 20.03 7.31 6.86
CA THR A 352 20.01 7.95 8.20
C THR A 352 18.72 8.72 8.47
N ASP A 353 18.10 9.30 7.44
CA ASP A 353 16.83 10.04 7.56
C ASP A 353 15.61 9.10 7.63
N CYS A 354 15.74 7.90 7.08
CA CYS A 354 14.74 6.84 7.24
C CYS A 354 14.76 6.31 8.67
N LEU A 355 15.96 6.08 9.22
CA LEU A 355 16.16 5.43 10.52
C LEU A 355 15.97 6.36 11.73
N ASN A 356 16.04 7.68 11.56
CA ASN A 356 15.85 8.65 12.65
C ASN A 356 14.37 8.98 12.94
N GLY A 357 13.46 8.30 12.26
CA GLY A 357 12.01 8.45 12.37
C GLY A 357 11.44 9.68 11.64
N PHE A 358 12.23 10.47 10.91
CA PHE A 358 11.66 11.57 10.13
C PHE A 358 10.68 11.03 9.08
N GLY A 359 11.09 10.02 8.32
CA GLY A 359 10.29 9.49 7.22
C GLY A 359 8.99 8.82 7.64
N ASN A 360 8.94 8.19 8.81
CA ASN A 360 7.76 7.45 9.28
C ASN A 360 6.64 8.33 9.88
N ARG A 361 6.75 9.65 9.76
CA ARG A 361 5.68 10.61 10.08
C ARG A 361 5.03 11.18 8.81
N PHE A 362 5.48 10.75 7.64
CA PHE A 362 4.90 11.11 6.35
C PHE A 362 4.10 9.95 5.78
N LEU A 363 2.92 10.26 5.25
CA LEU A 363 2.21 9.44 4.29
C LEU A 363 2.97 9.50 2.97
N TRP A 364 3.55 8.38 2.55
CA TRP A 364 4.23 8.26 1.26
C TRP A 364 3.24 7.72 0.25
N VAL A 365 2.91 8.52 -0.76
CA VAL A 365 1.87 8.17 -1.73
C VAL A 365 2.49 8.22 -3.12
N CYS A 366 2.56 7.05 -3.78
CA CYS A 366 2.93 6.99 -5.18
C CYS A 366 1.84 7.65 -6.03
N VAL A 367 2.22 8.47 -7.01
CA VAL A 367 1.28 9.10 -7.93
C VAL A 367 1.80 9.04 -9.36
N LYS A 368 0.92 8.71 -10.30
CA LYS A 368 1.22 8.72 -11.74
C LYS A 368 0.15 9.48 -12.50
N ARG A 369 0.55 9.98 -13.67
CA ARG A 369 -0.39 10.64 -14.58
C ARG A 369 -1.42 9.63 -15.08
N GLN A 370 -2.71 9.93 -14.90
CA GLN A 370 -3.80 9.00 -15.24
C GLN A 370 -4.28 9.13 -16.68
N ARG A 371 -4.14 10.32 -17.28
CA ARG A 371 -4.61 10.64 -18.63
C ARG A 371 -3.87 11.83 -19.22
N CYS A 372 -4.10 12.08 -20.50
CA CYS A 372 -3.58 13.23 -21.23
C CYS A 372 -4.74 14.17 -21.56
N LEU A 373 -4.77 15.33 -20.90
CA LEU A 373 -5.73 16.41 -21.08
C LEU A 373 -4.94 17.67 -21.48
N PRO A 374 -4.65 17.87 -22.78
CA PRO A 374 -3.76 18.94 -23.24
C PRO A 374 -4.28 20.35 -22.93
N GLU A 375 -5.60 20.51 -22.79
CA GLU A 375 -6.26 21.77 -22.39
C GLU A 375 -6.59 21.80 -20.89
N GLY A 376 -6.23 20.76 -20.13
CA GLY A 376 -6.78 20.47 -18.81
C GLY A 376 -8.22 19.95 -18.87
N GLY A 377 -8.83 19.71 -17.71
CA GLY A 377 -10.27 19.47 -17.62
C GLY A 377 -11.02 20.69 -17.08
N ASN A 378 -12.34 20.68 -17.22
CA ASN A 378 -13.22 21.78 -16.85
C ASN A 378 -14.19 21.34 -15.75
N VAL A 379 -13.83 21.64 -14.51
CA VAL A 379 -14.70 21.39 -13.37
C VAL A 379 -15.88 22.37 -13.40
N ASP A 380 -17.07 21.84 -13.68
CA ASP A 380 -18.34 22.56 -13.71
C ASP A 380 -18.51 23.44 -12.46
N PHE A 381 -18.65 24.75 -12.67
CA PHE A 381 -18.77 25.75 -11.62
C PHE A 381 -20.01 25.54 -10.73
N SER A 382 -21.15 25.19 -11.33
CA SER A 382 -22.40 24.98 -10.58
C SER A 382 -22.29 23.75 -9.69
N ARG A 383 -21.72 22.65 -10.20
CA ARG A 383 -21.46 21.43 -9.41
C ARG A 383 -20.31 21.58 -8.42
N ARG A 384 -19.40 22.52 -8.61
CA ARG A 384 -18.32 22.84 -7.67
C ARG A 384 -18.85 23.57 -6.45
N GLN A 385 -19.82 24.47 -6.62
CA GLN A 385 -20.38 25.29 -5.54
C GLN A 385 -21.00 24.45 -4.41
N GLN A 386 -21.75 23.39 -4.73
CA GLN A 386 -22.29 22.48 -3.72
C GLN A 386 -21.19 21.82 -2.85
N TYR A 387 -20.01 21.52 -3.41
CA TYR A 387 -18.92 20.92 -2.64
C TYR A 387 -18.23 21.96 -1.75
N ILE A 388 -18.16 23.22 -2.19
CA ILE A 388 -17.69 24.34 -1.35
C ILE A 388 -18.58 24.45 -0.11
N GLU A 389 -19.90 24.45 -0.28
CA GLU A 389 -20.87 24.56 0.82
C GLU A 389 -20.88 23.33 1.75
N LYS A 390 -20.75 22.11 1.19
CA LYS A 390 -20.58 20.90 2.01
C LYS A 390 -19.28 20.95 2.80
N LEU A 391 -18.18 21.39 2.20
CA LEU A 391 -16.86 21.49 2.84
C LEU A 391 -16.86 22.53 3.98
N GLN A 392 -17.47 23.69 3.76
CA GLN A 392 -17.64 24.71 4.80
C GLN A 392 -18.37 24.14 6.01
N ARG A 393 -19.52 23.51 5.79
CA ARG A 393 -20.31 22.89 6.86
C ARG A 393 -19.55 21.78 7.58
N ALA A 394 -18.81 20.94 6.87
CA ALA A 394 -18.03 19.86 7.48
C ALA A 394 -16.89 20.42 8.35
N VAL A 395 -16.21 21.47 7.90
CA VAL A 395 -15.18 22.15 8.69
C VAL A 395 -15.77 22.85 9.91
N GLU A 396 -16.89 23.55 9.76
CA GLU A 396 -17.60 24.19 10.87
C GLU A 396 -18.05 23.17 11.93
N PHE A 397 -18.64 22.05 11.49
CA PHE A 397 -19.00 20.93 12.36
C PHE A 397 -17.79 20.40 13.14
N ALA A 398 -16.69 20.10 12.43
CA ALA A 398 -15.50 19.54 13.04
C ALA A 398 -14.78 20.53 13.98
N GLN A 399 -14.72 21.82 13.63
CA GLN A 399 -14.17 22.86 14.50
C GLN A 399 -15.03 23.09 15.75
N GLY A 400 -16.36 22.98 15.64
CA GLY A 400 -17.27 23.05 16.77
C GLY A 400 -17.19 21.84 17.71
N HIS A 401 -16.60 20.73 17.26
CA HIS A 401 -16.43 19.52 18.06
C HIS A 401 -15.20 19.62 18.96
N SER A 402 -15.37 20.10 20.19
CA SER A 402 -14.31 20.23 21.21
C SER A 402 -14.27 19.06 22.19
N ALA A 403 -14.25 17.82 21.69
CA ALA A 403 -14.26 16.61 22.51
C ALA A 403 -13.49 15.45 21.84
N GLU A 404 -13.32 14.37 22.61
CA GLU A 404 -12.83 13.10 22.06
C GLU A 404 -13.83 12.55 21.04
N VAL A 405 -13.31 12.05 19.91
CA VAL A 405 -14.05 11.30 18.89
C VAL A 405 -13.75 9.81 19.07
N PRO A 406 -14.59 9.06 19.81
CA PRO A 406 -14.33 7.65 20.10
C PRO A 406 -14.70 6.76 18.93
N PHE A 407 -14.22 5.50 18.95
CA PHE A 407 -14.78 4.44 18.12
C PHE A 407 -16.19 4.06 18.59
N ASP A 408 -17.07 3.78 17.64
CA ASP A 408 -18.27 2.98 17.91
C ASP A 408 -17.89 1.53 18.27
N ILE A 409 -18.89 0.66 18.48
CA ILE A 409 -18.61 -0.72 18.86
C ILE A 409 -17.92 -1.52 17.74
N HIS A 410 -18.36 -1.36 16.49
CA HIS A 410 -17.87 -2.13 15.35
C HIS A 410 -16.47 -1.70 14.91
N ALA A 411 -16.19 -0.39 14.88
CA ALA A 411 -14.87 0.15 14.65
C ALA A 411 -13.89 -0.26 15.75
N ARG A 412 -14.34 -0.36 17.02
CA ARG A 412 -13.49 -0.84 18.11
C ARG A 412 -13.12 -2.31 17.94
N GLU A 413 -14.08 -3.15 17.54
CA GLU A 413 -13.82 -4.56 17.23
C GLU A 413 -12.82 -4.71 16.07
N LEU A 414 -13.04 -3.98 14.97
CA LEU A 414 -12.13 -3.95 13.82
C LEU A 414 -10.73 -3.44 14.22
N TRP A 415 -10.66 -2.36 15.01
CA TRP A 415 -9.41 -1.82 15.52
C TRP A 415 -8.62 -2.85 16.32
N HIS A 416 -9.27 -3.56 17.25
CA HIS A 416 -8.61 -4.61 18.03
C HIS A 416 -8.11 -5.77 17.16
N ALA A 417 -8.86 -6.13 16.12
CA ALA A 417 -8.46 -7.19 15.20
C ALA A 417 -7.23 -6.81 14.36
N ILE A 418 -7.15 -5.57 13.88
CA ILE A 418 -6.08 -5.12 12.98
C ILE A 418 -4.85 -4.56 13.70
N TYR A 419 -5.00 -4.06 14.93
CA TYR A 419 -3.92 -3.42 15.69
C TYR A 419 -2.63 -4.25 15.76
N PRO A 420 -2.66 -5.57 16.04
CA PRO A 420 -1.44 -6.38 16.05
C PRO A 420 -0.66 -6.38 14.73
N LYS A 421 -1.36 -6.34 13.57
CA LYS A 421 -0.74 -6.23 12.24
C LYS A 421 -0.07 -4.87 12.07
N LEU A 422 -0.75 -3.79 12.47
CA LEU A 422 -0.24 -2.42 12.35
C LEU A 422 0.97 -2.14 13.25
N THR A 423 1.07 -2.80 14.41
CA THR A 423 2.17 -2.61 15.35
C THR A 423 3.29 -3.64 15.21
N GLN A 424 3.16 -4.60 14.29
CA GLN A 424 4.18 -5.62 14.08
C GLN A 424 5.47 -4.97 13.56
N ALA A 425 6.58 -5.22 14.26
CA ALA A 425 7.89 -4.78 13.79
C ALA A 425 8.23 -5.46 12.46
N ARG A 426 8.51 -4.65 11.44
CA ARG A 426 9.01 -5.10 10.13
C ARG A 426 10.50 -4.73 10.01
N ALA A 427 11.29 -5.59 9.39
CA ALA A 427 12.71 -5.34 9.15
C ALA A 427 12.93 -4.41 7.96
N GLY A 428 14.14 -3.86 7.83
CA GLY A 428 14.55 -3.06 6.67
C GLY A 428 14.01 -1.62 6.67
N LEU A 429 14.27 -0.90 5.57
CA LEU A 429 13.90 0.50 5.44
C LEU A 429 12.39 0.68 5.35
N SER A 430 11.67 -0.16 4.60
CA SER A 430 10.21 -0.16 4.59
C SER A 430 9.65 -0.29 6.01
N GLY A 431 10.17 -1.21 6.82
CA GLY A 431 9.75 -1.37 8.21
C GLY A 431 10.01 -0.13 9.07
N ALA A 432 11.16 0.54 8.89
CA ALA A 432 11.45 1.80 9.57
C ALA A 432 10.45 2.91 9.20
N MET A 433 10.04 2.96 7.93
CA MET A 433 9.07 3.92 7.39
C MET A 433 7.63 3.65 7.83
N LEU A 434 7.28 2.38 8.11
CA LEU A 434 5.95 1.96 8.57
C LEU A 434 5.81 1.90 10.10
N ALA A 435 6.84 2.26 10.86
CA ALA A 435 6.86 2.12 12.32
C ALA A 435 5.77 2.94 13.07
N ARG A 436 5.06 3.86 12.40
CA ARG A 436 3.93 4.63 12.95
C ARG A 436 2.59 4.33 12.26
N SER A 437 2.41 3.11 11.76
CA SER A 437 1.17 2.71 11.07
C SER A 437 -0.09 2.99 11.88
N ALA A 438 -0.14 2.55 13.15
CA ALA A 438 -1.35 2.68 13.97
C ALA A 438 -1.78 4.14 14.22
N PRO A 439 -0.90 5.07 14.63
CA PRO A 439 -1.25 6.49 14.70
C PRO A 439 -1.78 7.09 13.39
N HIS A 440 -1.16 6.77 12.24
CA HIS A 440 -1.62 7.27 10.94
C HIS A 440 -3.03 6.79 10.63
N VAL A 441 -3.29 5.48 10.75
CA VAL A 441 -4.63 4.92 10.54
C VAL A 441 -5.67 5.59 11.44
N ARG A 442 -5.35 5.81 12.73
CA ARG A 442 -6.33 6.41 13.65
C ARG A 442 -6.60 7.89 13.34
N ARG A 443 -5.59 8.66 12.91
CA ARG A 443 -5.75 10.05 12.45
C ARG A 443 -6.54 10.15 11.15
N LEU A 444 -6.28 9.26 10.19
CA LEU A 444 -7.04 9.18 8.95
C LEU A 444 -8.51 8.82 9.21
N ALA A 445 -8.79 7.84 10.07
CA ALA A 445 -10.15 7.48 10.45
C ALA A 445 -10.89 8.64 11.16
N LEU A 446 -10.20 9.41 11.99
CA LEU A 446 -10.71 10.65 12.59
C LEU A 446 -11.10 11.67 11.51
N ILE A 447 -10.23 11.89 10.52
CA ILE A 447 -10.50 12.81 9.40
C ILE A 447 -11.72 12.36 8.60
N TYR A 448 -11.81 11.07 8.25
CA TYR A 448 -12.96 10.52 7.53
C TYR A 448 -14.27 10.76 8.30
N ALA A 449 -14.31 10.41 9.59
CA ALA A 449 -15.50 10.58 10.42
C ALA A 449 -15.98 12.04 10.48
N LEU A 450 -15.07 12.97 10.75
CA LEU A 450 -15.39 14.38 10.88
C LEU A 450 -15.81 15.01 9.54
N SER A 451 -15.21 14.58 8.44
CA SER A 451 -15.61 15.01 7.10
C SER A 451 -16.99 14.49 6.68
N ASP A 452 -17.47 13.43 7.33
CA ASP A 452 -18.78 12.82 7.13
C ASP A 452 -19.81 13.24 8.20
N PHE A 453 -19.55 14.35 8.92
CA PHE A 453 -20.40 14.88 10.00
C PHE A 453 -20.62 13.90 11.17
N SER A 454 -19.71 12.96 11.38
CA SER A 454 -19.79 11.98 12.45
C SER A 454 -18.90 12.38 13.63
N SER A 455 -19.49 12.42 14.82
CA SER A 455 -18.77 12.67 16.09
C SER A 455 -18.20 11.39 16.71
N VAL A 456 -18.29 10.27 16.00
CA VAL A 456 -17.73 8.97 16.36
C VAL A 456 -17.08 8.34 15.13
N VAL A 457 -16.01 7.59 15.33
CA VAL A 457 -15.41 6.80 14.25
C VAL A 457 -16.19 5.49 14.13
N GLU A 458 -17.07 5.43 13.14
CA GLU A 458 -17.79 4.22 12.70
C GLU A 458 -16.89 3.27 11.90
N GLU A 459 -17.31 2.01 11.77
CA GLU A 459 -16.55 0.96 11.06
C GLU A 459 -16.17 1.37 9.64
N LYS A 460 -17.08 2.01 8.89
CA LYS A 460 -16.82 2.53 7.53
C LYS A 460 -15.64 3.52 7.48
N HIS A 461 -15.49 4.37 8.50
CA HIS A 461 -14.43 5.37 8.54
C HIS A 461 -13.07 4.72 8.81
N LEU A 462 -13.04 3.74 9.72
CA LEU A 462 -11.84 2.95 9.98
C LEU A 462 -11.47 2.07 8.78
N GLN A 463 -12.43 1.44 8.11
CA GLN A 463 -12.19 0.65 6.90
C GLN A 463 -11.59 1.52 5.80
N ALA A 464 -12.19 2.67 5.47
CA ALA A 464 -11.65 3.58 4.46
C ALA A 464 -10.22 4.04 4.79
N SER A 465 -9.93 4.27 6.07
CA SER A 465 -8.58 4.56 6.53
C SER A 465 -7.61 3.39 6.33
N LEU A 466 -8.04 2.15 6.56
CA LEU A 466 -7.21 0.95 6.36
C LEU A 466 -6.92 0.73 4.88
N GLU A 467 -7.90 0.95 4.01
CA GLU A 467 -7.71 0.85 2.56
C GLU A 467 -6.74 1.91 2.03
N PHE A 468 -6.88 3.15 2.50
CA PHE A 468 -5.91 4.20 2.19
C PHE A 468 -4.53 3.87 2.74
N TRP A 469 -4.45 3.33 3.96
CA TRP A 469 -3.17 2.94 4.57
C TRP A 469 -2.49 1.79 3.82
N GLU A 470 -3.22 0.77 3.36
CA GLU A 470 -2.66 -0.33 2.58
C GLU A 470 -2.01 0.20 1.28
N TYR A 471 -2.58 1.22 0.65
CA TYR A 471 -1.96 1.91 -0.49
C TYR A 471 -0.67 2.66 -0.09
N VAL A 472 -0.64 3.27 1.10
CA VAL A 472 0.58 3.88 1.67
C VAL A 472 1.63 2.80 1.94
N GLU A 473 1.27 1.63 2.46
CA GLU A 473 2.20 0.51 2.66
C GLU A 473 2.80 0.05 1.32
N GLN A 474 1.96 -0.20 0.31
CA GLN A 474 2.42 -0.56 -1.03
C GLN A 474 3.33 0.52 -1.64
N SER A 475 3.00 1.80 -1.43
CA SER A 475 3.84 2.91 -1.87
C SER A 475 5.19 2.90 -1.15
N VAL A 476 5.22 2.68 0.16
CA VAL A 476 6.46 2.57 0.94
C VAL A 476 7.30 1.38 0.46
N GLU A 477 6.71 0.22 0.23
CA GLU A 477 7.45 -0.94 -0.30
C GLU A 477 8.01 -0.66 -1.71
N TYR A 478 7.22 0.02 -2.57
CA TYR A 478 7.68 0.41 -3.90
C TYR A 478 8.83 1.43 -3.85
N ILE A 479 8.74 2.41 -2.95
CA ILE A 479 9.74 3.47 -2.82
C ILE A 479 10.99 2.94 -2.11
N PHE A 480 10.85 2.33 -0.93
CA PHE A 480 11.91 2.08 0.06
C PHE A 480 12.25 0.59 0.28
N GLY A 481 11.67 -0.33 -0.50
CA GLY A 481 11.97 -1.76 -0.42
C GLY A 481 13.43 -2.12 -0.70
N ASP A 482 13.74 -3.42 -0.78
CA ASP A 482 15.07 -4.06 -0.73
C ASP A 482 16.20 -3.50 -1.61
N HIS A 483 15.91 -2.58 -2.54
CA HIS A 483 16.86 -1.99 -3.47
C HIS A 483 17.04 -0.48 -3.32
N TYR A 484 16.35 0.16 -2.38
CA TYR A 484 16.45 1.61 -2.19
C TYR A 484 17.89 2.03 -1.88
N GLY A 485 18.44 2.92 -2.72
CA GLY A 485 19.83 3.40 -2.59
C GLY A 485 20.91 2.54 -3.26
N ASN A 486 20.62 1.33 -3.75
CA ASN A 486 21.62 0.47 -4.40
C ASN A 486 21.77 0.75 -5.91
N ARG A 487 22.47 1.84 -6.24
CA ARG A 487 22.78 2.25 -7.63
C ARG A 487 23.53 1.19 -8.44
N THR A 488 24.24 0.29 -7.77
CA THR A 488 24.98 -0.81 -8.43
C THR A 488 24.00 -1.87 -8.91
N ALA A 489 23.09 -2.31 -8.04
CA ALA A 489 22.04 -3.27 -8.38
C ALA A 489 21.15 -2.78 -9.53
N GLU A 490 20.74 -1.51 -9.50
CA GLU A 490 19.93 -0.91 -10.57
C GLU A 490 20.66 -0.86 -11.92
N LYS A 491 21.94 -0.49 -11.93
CA LYS A 491 22.73 -0.49 -13.18
C LYS A 491 22.90 -1.89 -13.75
N ILE A 492 23.11 -2.88 -12.89
CA ILE A 492 23.21 -4.28 -13.30
C ILE A 492 21.89 -4.76 -13.91
N ILE A 493 20.76 -4.56 -13.21
CA ILE A 493 19.47 -5.04 -13.71
C ILE A 493 19.01 -4.32 -14.97
N ASN A 494 19.34 -3.02 -15.14
CA ASN A 494 19.05 -2.28 -16.36
C ASN A 494 19.93 -2.76 -17.54
N ALA A 495 21.23 -2.95 -17.32
CA ALA A 495 22.12 -3.49 -18.36
C ALA A 495 21.69 -4.89 -18.81
N LEU A 496 21.19 -5.72 -17.89
CA LEU A 496 20.63 -7.04 -18.21
C LEU A 496 19.29 -6.98 -18.99
N ARG A 497 18.61 -5.82 -19.05
CA ARG A 497 17.43 -5.66 -19.94
C ARG A 497 17.83 -5.63 -21.40
N ASP A 498 18.96 -5.02 -21.69
CA ASP A 498 19.50 -4.85 -23.04
C ASP A 498 20.44 -6.00 -23.45
N SER A 499 20.54 -7.04 -22.61
CA SER A 499 21.42 -8.20 -22.82
C SER A 499 20.69 -9.51 -22.46
N PRO A 500 19.80 -10.03 -23.33
CA PRO A 500 19.00 -11.24 -23.09
C PRO A 500 19.83 -12.48 -22.76
N GLU A 501 21.01 -12.60 -23.37
CA GLU A 501 21.97 -13.69 -23.17
C GLU A 501 22.74 -13.62 -21.84
N GLY A 502 22.53 -12.57 -21.05
CA GLY A 502 23.17 -12.30 -19.77
C GLY A 502 24.58 -11.72 -19.89
N LEU A 503 25.09 -11.18 -18.79
CA LEU A 503 26.41 -10.58 -18.70
C LEU A 503 27.28 -11.35 -17.71
N SER A 504 28.55 -11.61 -18.05
CA SER A 504 29.49 -12.16 -17.07
C SER A 504 29.84 -11.12 -15.99
N GLU A 505 30.28 -11.55 -14.81
CA GLU A 505 30.77 -10.63 -13.76
C GLU A 505 31.85 -9.66 -14.31
N THR A 506 32.72 -10.15 -15.19
CA THR A 506 33.75 -9.34 -15.85
C THR A 506 33.16 -8.34 -16.85
N ALA A 507 32.12 -8.74 -17.62
CA ALA A 507 31.41 -7.85 -18.52
C ALA A 507 30.59 -6.80 -17.75
N ILE A 508 29.99 -7.16 -16.61
CA ILE A 508 29.36 -6.20 -15.70
C ILE A 508 30.39 -5.17 -15.24
N SER A 509 31.54 -5.63 -14.73
CA SER A 509 32.60 -4.73 -14.28
C SER A 509 33.08 -3.79 -15.39
N ARG A 510 33.34 -4.31 -16.60
CA ARG A 510 33.93 -3.55 -17.70
C ARG A 510 32.91 -2.72 -18.48
N ASP A 511 31.81 -3.33 -18.90
CA ASP A 511 30.88 -2.79 -19.88
C ASP A 511 29.76 -1.97 -19.19
N VAL A 512 29.40 -2.29 -17.93
CA VAL A 512 28.40 -1.53 -17.15
C VAL A 512 29.05 -0.46 -16.26
N PHE A 513 30.23 -0.73 -15.72
CA PHE A 513 30.91 0.16 -14.76
C PHE A 513 32.27 0.71 -15.23
N GLY A 514 32.72 0.40 -16.45
CA GLY A 514 33.98 0.93 -17.00
C GLY A 514 35.24 0.44 -16.28
N GLY A 515 35.15 -0.62 -15.47
CA GLY A 515 36.24 -1.11 -14.62
C GLY A 515 36.45 -0.32 -13.33
N ASN A 516 35.64 0.72 -13.07
CA ASN A 516 35.87 1.67 -11.97
C ASN A 516 35.22 1.24 -10.64
N LYS A 517 34.55 0.09 -10.61
CA LYS A 517 33.77 -0.35 -9.45
C LYS A 517 34.33 -1.63 -8.85
N ASN A 518 34.46 -1.67 -7.53
CA ASN A 518 35.10 -2.77 -6.82
C ASN A 518 34.28 -4.07 -6.95
N TYR A 519 34.96 -5.20 -7.11
CA TYR A 519 34.40 -6.54 -7.16
C TYR A 519 33.47 -6.85 -5.98
N THR A 520 33.83 -6.42 -4.76
CA THR A 520 32.98 -6.63 -3.57
C THR A 520 31.65 -5.91 -3.65
N GLU A 521 31.61 -4.69 -4.19
CA GLU A 521 30.37 -3.92 -4.39
C GLU A 521 29.49 -4.52 -5.48
N ILE A 522 30.10 -4.98 -6.58
CA ILE A 522 29.39 -5.66 -7.67
C ILE A 522 28.80 -6.98 -7.14
N ASN A 523 29.56 -7.78 -6.41
CA ASN A 523 29.07 -9.03 -5.84
C ASN A 523 27.98 -8.83 -4.79
N HIS A 524 28.10 -7.82 -3.92
CA HIS A 524 27.04 -7.51 -2.97
C HIS A 524 25.75 -7.10 -3.70
N ALA A 525 25.85 -6.35 -4.80
CA ALA A 525 24.71 -6.01 -5.63
C ALA A 525 24.11 -7.22 -6.36
N ILE A 526 24.95 -8.13 -6.87
CA ILE A 526 24.51 -9.39 -7.49
C ILE A 526 23.82 -10.28 -6.45
N GLU A 527 24.41 -10.51 -5.28
CA GLU A 527 23.79 -11.34 -4.25
C GLU A 527 22.50 -10.68 -3.71
N SER A 528 22.43 -9.35 -3.60
CA SER A 528 21.19 -8.64 -3.28
C SER A 528 20.11 -8.82 -4.35
N LEU A 529 20.44 -8.69 -5.64
CA LEU A 529 19.49 -8.91 -6.75
C LEU A 529 19.06 -10.38 -6.87
N LYS A 530 19.96 -11.30 -6.56
CA LYS A 530 19.73 -12.75 -6.57
C LYS A 530 18.88 -13.19 -5.38
N ALA A 531 19.11 -12.63 -4.20
CA ALA A 531 18.26 -12.80 -3.03
C ALA A 531 16.85 -12.26 -3.28
N ALA A 532 16.73 -11.15 -4.00
CA ALA A 532 15.46 -10.61 -4.49
C ALA A 532 14.91 -11.31 -5.75
N GLY A 533 15.56 -12.40 -6.19
CA GLY A 533 15.25 -13.26 -7.34
C GLY A 533 15.06 -12.55 -8.69
N LYS A 534 15.57 -11.32 -8.84
CA LYS A 534 15.51 -10.55 -10.08
C LYS A 534 16.49 -11.04 -11.15
N ILE A 535 17.54 -11.73 -10.70
CA ILE A 535 18.55 -12.32 -11.55
C ILE A 535 18.80 -13.77 -11.13
N ARG A 536 19.24 -14.58 -12.07
CA ARG A 536 19.84 -15.89 -11.80
C ARG A 536 21.28 -15.93 -12.30
N THR A 537 22.08 -16.82 -11.74
CA THR A 537 23.46 -17.02 -12.19
C THR A 537 23.64 -18.42 -12.76
N GLU A 538 24.27 -18.50 -13.92
CA GLU A 538 24.57 -19.76 -14.60
C GLU A 538 26.06 -19.83 -14.93
N LYS A 539 26.66 -21.02 -14.85
CA LYS A 539 28.05 -21.22 -15.28
C LYS A 539 28.06 -21.60 -16.76
N ARG A 540 28.55 -20.70 -17.63
CA ARG A 540 28.70 -20.96 -19.07
C ARG A 540 30.16 -21.07 -19.45
N ARG A 541 30.51 -22.06 -20.29
CA ARG A 541 31.84 -22.14 -20.92
C ARG A 541 31.82 -21.28 -22.19
N THR A 542 32.78 -20.37 -22.30
CA THR A 542 32.92 -19.48 -23.46
C THR A 542 33.74 -20.11 -24.60
N SER A 543 34.42 -21.24 -24.36
CA SER A 543 35.10 -22.08 -25.36
C SER A 543 35.44 -23.48 -24.82
N GLU A 544 35.75 -24.44 -25.71
CA GLU A 544 36.10 -25.84 -25.35
C GLU A 544 37.32 -25.97 -24.42
N ARG A 545 38.19 -24.95 -24.39
CA ARG A 545 39.40 -24.91 -23.55
C ARG A 545 39.37 -23.82 -22.46
N GLY A 546 38.26 -23.09 -22.33
CA GLY A 546 38.12 -21.95 -21.41
C GLY A 546 37.55 -22.33 -20.02
N ARG A 547 37.95 -21.59 -18.99
CA ARG A 547 37.36 -21.70 -17.63
C ARG A 547 35.91 -21.23 -17.67
N ALA A 548 35.01 -21.96 -17.01
CA ALA A 548 33.60 -21.57 -16.93
C ALA A 548 33.46 -20.22 -16.21
N ALA A 549 32.70 -19.29 -16.81
CA ALA A 549 32.39 -17.98 -16.25
C ALA A 549 30.98 -17.98 -15.67
N THR A 550 30.78 -17.25 -14.56
CA THR A 550 29.45 -16.96 -14.03
C THR A 550 28.80 -15.91 -14.91
N ILE A 551 27.70 -16.27 -15.55
CA ILE A 551 26.84 -15.38 -16.32
C ILE A 551 25.65 -15.01 -15.44
N VAL A 552 25.45 -13.71 -15.25
CA VAL A 552 24.29 -13.15 -14.60
C VAL A 552 23.20 -12.93 -15.66
N LEU A 553 22.04 -13.52 -15.44
CA LEU A 553 20.89 -13.47 -16.33
C LEU A 553 19.73 -12.80 -15.61
N ARG A 554 18.91 -12.06 -16.36
CA ARG A 554 17.63 -11.58 -15.84
C ARG A 554 16.68 -12.77 -15.65
N SER A 555 15.92 -12.77 -14.57
CA SER A 555 14.83 -13.75 -14.39
C SER A 555 13.61 -13.27 -15.20
N ASP A 556 13.24 -14.01 -16.25
CA ASP A 556 12.06 -13.69 -17.08
C ASP A 556 10.77 -14.19 -16.43
N ARG A 557 9.66 -13.45 -16.67
CA ARG A 557 8.30 -13.97 -16.48
C ARG A 557 8.17 -15.24 -17.33
N CYS A 558 7.54 -16.28 -16.80
CA CYS A 558 7.17 -17.49 -17.53
C CYS A 558 6.38 -17.12 -18.80
N THR A 559 7.05 -17.05 -19.95
CA THR A 559 6.42 -17.21 -21.26
C THR A 559 6.43 -18.69 -21.58
N LYS A 560 5.23 -19.27 -21.70
CA LYS A 560 5.00 -20.61 -22.26
C LYS A 560 5.61 -20.71 -23.66
N GLU A 561 5.99 -21.94 -24.02
CA GLU A 561 6.41 -22.44 -25.35
C GLU A 561 7.83 -22.03 -25.77
N THR A 562 8.79 -22.95 -25.89
CA THR A 562 8.79 -23.93 -26.99
C THR A 562 9.48 -25.23 -26.55
N LYS A 563 8.75 -26.35 -26.64
CA LYS A 563 9.27 -27.70 -26.51
C LYS A 563 8.95 -28.48 -27.78
N GLU A 564 9.37 -27.98 -28.93
CA GLU A 564 9.30 -28.70 -30.21
C GLU A 564 10.56 -28.48 -31.02
N THR A 565 11.57 -29.30 -30.77
CA THR A 565 12.46 -29.90 -31.80
C THR A 565 13.43 -30.84 -31.10
N LYS A 566 12.92 -32.00 -30.68
CA LYS A 566 13.76 -33.17 -30.43
C LYS A 566 12.97 -34.46 -30.53
N GLU A 567 12.15 -34.56 -31.58
CA GLU A 567 11.63 -35.84 -32.05
C GLU A 567 11.27 -35.69 -33.53
N MET A 568 12.25 -35.95 -34.40
CA MET A 568 12.09 -36.65 -35.68
C MET A 568 13.44 -36.63 -36.42
N LYS A 569 14.00 -37.83 -36.58
CA LYS A 569 14.91 -38.30 -37.65
C LYS A 569 16.07 -37.41 -38.10
#